data_AF-A0A9Q7NT63-F1
#
_entry.id   AF-A0A9Q7NT63-F1
#
_cell.length_a   1.000
_cell.length_b   1.000
_cell.length_c   1.000
_cell.angle_alpha   90.00
_cell.angle_beta   90.00
_cell.angle_gamma   90.00
#
_symmetry.space_group_name_H-M   'P 1'
#
loop_
_entity.id
_entity.type
_entity.pdbx_description
1 polymer ?
#
loop_
_entity_poly.entity_id
_entity_poly.type
_entity_poly.pdbx_seq_one_letter_code
_entity_poly.pdbx_strand_id
1 'polypeptide(L)' 'MPTITELRERLQAGEVIILSASSLKIFMQECQNHPVGEERYKIEPHCKGASKVYDPLRVRTNP' A
#
# COMPACT_ATOMS: atom_id res chain seq x y z
N MET A 1 -8.90 -10.11 10.79
CA MET A 1 -8.03 -9.14 10.09
C MET A 1 -8.77 -8.71 8.84
N PRO A 2 -8.76 -7.41 8.46
CA PRO A 2 -9.28 -6.99 7.17
C PRO A 2 -8.50 -7.70 6.05
N THR A 3 -9.22 -8.16 5.05
CA THR A 3 -8.69 -8.76 3.82
C THR A 3 -8.04 -7.69 2.94
N ILE A 4 -7.21 -8.09 1.98
CA ILE A 4 -6.57 -7.16 1.03
C ILE A 4 -7.61 -6.40 0.22
N THR A 5 -8.73 -7.03 -0.15
CA THR A 5 -9.84 -6.38 -0.86
C THR A 5 -10.44 -5.26 -0.01
N GLU A 6 -10.75 -5.51 1.26
CA GLU A 6 -11.29 -4.48 2.15
C GLU A 6 -10.29 -3.33 2.37
N LEU A 7 -8.99 -3.62 2.45
CA LEU A 7 -7.95 -2.59 2.54
C LEU A 7 -7.91 -1.73 1.28
N ARG A 8 -8.02 -2.34 0.10
CA ARG A 8 -8.06 -1.63 -1.20
C ARG A 8 -9.26 -0.73 -1.32
N GLU A 9 -10.45 -1.24 -1.03
CA GLU A 9 -11.71 -0.49 -1.12
C GLU A 9 -11.65 0.77 -0.24
N ARG A 10 -11.17 0.62 1.00
CA ARG A 10 -11.00 1.75 1.92
C ARG A 10 -9.96 2.77 1.44
N LEU A 11 -8.82 2.31 0.92
CA LEU A 11 -7.80 3.20 0.36
C LEU A 11 -8.30 3.93 -0.90
N GLN A 12 -9.07 3.27 -1.76
CA GLN A 12 -9.70 3.89 -2.94
C GLN A 12 -10.75 4.93 -2.56
N ALA A 13 -11.43 4.75 -1.42
CA ALA A 13 -12.31 5.76 -0.84
C ALA A 13 -11.55 6.94 -0.21
N GLY A 14 -10.21 6.94 -0.25
CA GLY A 14 -9.36 7.98 0.33
C GLY A 14 -9.13 7.85 1.83
N GLU A 15 -9.45 6.71 2.44
CA GLU A 15 -9.23 6.49 3.87
C GLU A 15 -7.74 6.33 4.20
N VAL A 16 -7.36 6.81 5.39
CA VAL A 16 -6.06 6.51 6.00
C VAL A 16 -6.19 5.27 6.87
N ILE A 17 -5.42 4.23 6.57
CA ILE A 17 -5.42 2.98 7.33
C ILE A 17 -4.11 2.84 8.10
N ILE A 18 -4.20 2.65 9.41
CA ILE A 18 -3.04 2.36 10.26
C ILE A 18 -2.86 0.84 10.33
N LEU A 19 -1.72 0.36 9.86
CA LEU A 19 -1.36 -1.05 9.87
C LEU A 19 -0.08 -1.28 10.67
N SER A 20 0.05 -2.49 11.22
CA SER A 20 1.35 -2.96 11.73
C SER A 20 2.35 -3.09 10.57
N ALA A 21 3.65 -3.00 10.87
CA ALA A 21 4.70 -3.17 9.85
C ALA A 21 4.60 -4.53 9.11
N SER A 22 4.24 -5.60 9.82
CA SER A 22 4.04 -6.93 9.25
C SER A 22 2.85 -6.95 8.27
N SER A 23 1.72 -6.35 8.67
CA SER A 23 0.52 -6.26 7.82
C SER A 23 0.76 -5.39 6.59
N LEU A 24 1.48 -4.27 6.73
CA LEU A 24 1.86 -3.41 5.62
C LEU A 24 2.74 -4.17 4.61
N LYS A 25 3.72 -4.95 5.08
CA LYS A 25 4.59 -5.74 4.21
C LYS A 25 3.79 -6.74 3.38
N ILE A 26 2.86 -7.47 4.00
CA ILE A 26 1.98 -8.42 3.32
C ILE A 26 1.13 -7.69 2.27
N PHE A 27 0.50 -6.57 2.65
CA PHE A 27 -0.30 -5.77 1.72
C PHE A 27 0.50 -5.31 0.50
N MET A 28 1.72 -4.78 0.70
CA MET A 28 2.59 -4.34 -0.39
C MET A 28 2.99 -5.50 -1.32
N GLN A 29 3.32 -6.66 -0.77
CA GLN A 29 3.66 -7.85 -1.56
C GLN A 29 2.49 -8.31 -2.42
N GLU A 30 1.28 -8.28 -1.86
CA GLU A 30 0.06 -8.67 -2.56
C GLU A 30 -0.31 -7.68 -3.67
N CYS A 31 -0.11 -6.38 -3.42
CA CYS A 31 -0.23 -5.36 -4.47
C CYS A 31 0.79 -5.55 -5.61
N GLN A 32 2.00 -6.01 -5.30
CA GLN A 32 3.02 -6.32 -6.31
C GLN A 32 2.67 -7.55 -7.14
N ASN A 33 2.17 -8.61 -6.49
CA ASN A 33 1.79 -9.86 -7.16
C ASN A 33 0.52 -9.72 -8.01
N HIS A 34 -0.43 -8.91 -7.53
CA HIS A 34 -1.74 -8.73 -8.14
C HIS A 34 -2.07 -7.25 -8.31
N PRO A 35 -1.34 -6.50 -9.16
CA PRO A 35 -1.56 -5.07 -9.33
C PRO A 35 -2.92 -4.79 -9.98
N VAL A 36 -3.68 -3.84 -9.43
CA VAL A 36 -4.98 -3.42 -9.99
C VAL A 36 -4.85 -2.01 -10.56
N GLY A 37 -4.72 -1.89 -11.88
CA GLY A 37 -4.79 -0.58 -12.56
C GLY A 37 -3.80 0.48 -12.05
N GLU A 38 -4.34 1.65 -11.64
CA GLU A 38 -3.59 2.87 -11.23
C GLU A 38 -3.46 3.03 -9.70
N GLU A 39 -3.43 1.94 -8.93
CA GLU A 39 -3.24 2.00 -7.47
C GLU A 39 -2.01 2.83 -7.08
N ARG A 40 -2.17 3.94 -6.35
CA ARG A 40 -1.04 4.70 -5.78
C ARG A 40 -1.29 4.93 -4.29
N TYR A 41 -0.39 4.41 -3.45
CA TYR A 41 -0.54 4.46 -2.00
C TYR A 41 0.56 5.31 -1.37
N LYS A 42 0.18 6.27 -0.53
CA LYS A 42 1.12 7.02 0.31
C LYS A 42 1.28 6.30 1.64
N ILE A 43 2.51 5.95 1.99
CA ILE A 43 2.82 5.27 3.25
C ILE A 43 3.54 6.27 4.16
N GLU A 44 2.97 6.51 5.33
CA GLU A 44 3.54 7.37 6.35
C GLU A 44 3.79 6.58 7.64
N PRO A 45 5.00 6.67 8.23
CA PRO A 45 5.21 6.09 9.54
C PRO A 45 4.35 6.81 10.58
N HIS A 46 3.71 6.03 11.46
CA HIS A 46 2.89 6.57 12.56
C HIS A 46 3.73 7.28 13.65
N CYS A 47 5.07 7.20 13.57
CA CYS A 47 6.01 7.96 14.39
C CYS A 47 6.74 9.01 13.52
N LYS A 48 7.30 10.06 14.14
CA LYS A 48 8.11 11.07 13.43
C LYS A 48 9.23 10.38 12.63
N GLY A 49 9.09 10.35 11.31
CA GLY A 49 10.01 9.65 10.41
C GLY A 49 9.64 9.83 8.94
N ALA A 50 10.51 9.36 8.05
CA ALA A 50 10.39 9.55 6.60
C ALA A 50 9.17 8.83 5.99
N SER A 51 8.31 9.59 5.29
CA SER A 51 7.24 9.03 4.45
C SER A 51 7.83 8.36 3.20
N LYS A 52 7.24 7.24 2.77
CA LYS A 52 7.56 6.56 1.51
C LYS A 52 6.30 6.53 0.64
N VAL A 53 6.44 6.87 -0.64
CA VAL A 53 5.33 6.73 -1.61
C VAL A 53 5.50 5.39 -2.33
N TYR A 54 4.46 4.55 -2.31
CA TYR A 54 4.40 3.34 -3.12
C TYR A 54 3.67 3.64 -4.44
N ASP A 55 4.39 3.48 -5.54
CA ASP A 55 3.86 3.61 -6.90
C ASP A 55 4.19 2.31 -7.67
N PRO A 56 3.20 1.43 -7.92
CA PRO A 56 3.40 0.16 -8.60
C PRO A 56 3.86 0.35 -10.06
N LEU A 57 3.60 1.51 -10.68
CA LEU A 57 4.11 1.81 -12.01
C LEU A 57 5.63 2.03 -11.99
N ARG A 58 6.18 2.59 -10.91
CA ARG A 58 7.64 2.77 -10.76
C ARG A 58 8.36 1.46 -10.44
N VAL A 59 7.67 0.48 -9.85
CA VAL A 59 8.23 -0.86 -9.59
C VAL A 59 8.48 -1.62 -10.90
N ARG A 60 7.64 -1.43 -11.93
CA ARG A 60 7.79 -2.12 -13.22
C ARG A 60 8.93 -1.58 -14.10
N THR A 61 9.49 -0.41 -13.80
CA THR A 61 10.49 0.27 -14.64
C THR A 61 11.94 0.12 -14.20
N ASN A 62 12.22 -0.58 -13.09
CA ASN A 62 13.59 -0.92 -12.69
C ASN A 62 13.78 -2.45 -12.80
N PRO A 63 14.40 -2.95 -13.89
CA PRO A 63 14.81 -4.35 -14.01
C PRO A 63 15.95 -4.72 -13.04
#